data_AF-A0A348VQT9-F1
#
_entry.id   AF-A0A348VQT9-F1
#
_cell.length_a   1.000
_cell.length_b   1.000
_cell.length_c   1.000
_cell.angle_alpha   90.00
_cell.angle_beta   90.00
_cell.angle_gamma   90.00
#
_symmetry.space_group_name_H-M   'P 1'
#
loop_
_entity.id
_entity.type
_entity.pdbx_description
1 polymer ?
#
loop_
_entity_poly.entity_id
_entity_poly.type
_entity_poly.pdbx_seq_one_letter_code
_entity_poly.pdbx_strand_id
1 'polypeptide(L)'
;MVMSLIRRLLDSAFFSRTKEPASFWRVIAWWEVRRIPYNLIVGAAGVATSILAFLSAVLAEHVTGIPAGLPDPPIFALFGILIYAVLANACYTGGWIAEILVAKVWGESGRSFGVISFALGLFFSVLFTLFIGALIAGFNGLQILLQVTGHASID
;
A
#
# COMPACT_ATOMS: atom_id res chain seq x y z
N MET A 1 20.22 9.01 9.62
CA MET A 1 18.90 9.20 10.26
C MET A 1 17.84 8.22 9.75
N VAL A 2 17.65 8.07 8.42
CA VAL A 2 16.69 7.10 7.84
C VAL A 2 17.07 5.65 8.15
N MET A 3 18.35 5.28 7.95
CA MET A 3 18.83 3.91 8.19
C MET A 3 18.69 3.46 9.66
N SER A 4 18.83 4.39 10.61
CA SER A 4 18.64 4.14 12.05
C SER A 4 17.16 3.98 12.43
N LEU A 5 16.26 4.67 11.73
CA LEU A 5 14.82 4.53 11.92
C LEU A 5 14.33 3.18 11.37
N ILE A 6 14.81 2.79 10.19
CA ILE A 6 14.53 1.49 9.57
C ILE A 6 15.00 0.36 10.49
N ARG A 7 16.23 0.42 11.04
CA ARG A 7 16.69 -0.58 12.01
C ARG A 7 15.80 -0.66 13.25
N ARG A 8 15.42 0.49 13.84
CA ARG A 8 14.52 0.50 15.00
C ARG A 8 13.12 -0.07 14.70
N LEU A 9 12.61 0.16 13.50
CA LEU A 9 11.36 -0.45 13.06
C LEU A 9 11.51 -1.96 12.89
N LEU A 10 12.59 -2.43 12.26
CA LEU A 10 12.89 -3.86 12.08
C LEU A 10 13.20 -4.59 13.40
N ASP A 11 13.75 -3.89 14.40
CA ASP A 11 14.02 -4.42 15.74
C ASP A 11 12.78 -4.38 16.66
N SER A 12 11.69 -3.76 16.23
CA SER A 12 10.47 -3.67 17.02
C SER A 12 9.81 -5.05 17.20
N ALA A 13 9.03 -5.20 18.27
CA ALA A 13 8.21 -6.40 18.54
C ALA A 13 7.29 -6.78 17.35
N PHE A 14 7.08 -5.85 16.43
CA PHE A 14 6.33 -6.04 15.22
C PHE A 14 7.04 -6.95 14.20
N PHE A 15 8.36 -6.95 14.12
CA PHE A 15 9.12 -7.79 13.20
C PHE A 15 9.93 -8.88 13.90
N SER A 16 10.01 -8.85 15.23
CA SER A 16 10.70 -9.91 15.98
C SER A 16 9.90 -11.21 15.97
N ARG A 17 10.62 -12.33 15.81
CA ARG A 17 10.07 -13.68 15.90
C ARG A 17 10.90 -14.50 16.89
N THR A 18 10.24 -15.19 17.82
CA THR A 18 10.89 -16.06 18.80
C THR A 18 11.55 -17.26 18.12
N LYS A 19 12.77 -17.61 18.54
CA LYS A 19 13.66 -18.64 17.94
C LYS A 19 13.23 -20.09 18.16
N GLU A 20 11.96 -20.37 18.46
CA GLU A 20 11.50 -21.75 18.71
C GLU A 20 11.04 -22.44 17.42
N PRO A 21 10.99 -23.79 17.37
CA PRO A 21 10.48 -24.52 16.21
C PRO A 21 9.05 -24.08 15.88
N ALA A 22 8.84 -23.72 14.62
CA ALA A 22 7.60 -23.13 14.15
C ALA A 22 6.52 -24.22 14.01
N SER A 23 5.70 -24.39 15.06
CA SER A 23 4.41 -25.06 14.94
C SER A 23 3.55 -24.34 13.89
N PHE A 24 2.84 -25.10 13.05
CA PHE A 24 1.90 -24.59 12.02
C PHE A 24 1.00 -23.48 12.58
N TRP A 25 0.42 -23.71 13.76
CA TRP A 25 -0.45 -22.76 14.44
C TRP A 25 0.27 -21.49 14.90
N ARG A 26 1.57 -21.58 15.27
CA ARG A 26 2.37 -20.40 15.63
C ARG A 26 2.72 -19.55 14.42
N VAL A 27 2.91 -20.15 13.24
CA VAL A 27 3.06 -19.40 11.98
C VAL A 27 1.80 -18.58 11.74
N ILE A 28 0.65 -19.25 11.71
CA ILE A 28 -0.64 -18.58 11.47
C ILE A 28 -0.90 -17.49 12.51
N ALA A 29 -0.75 -17.80 13.80
CA ALA A 29 -0.97 -16.81 14.86
C ALA A 29 -0.03 -15.60 14.75
N TRP A 30 1.23 -15.80 14.34
CA TRP A 30 2.18 -14.70 14.14
C TRP A 30 1.72 -13.75 13.03
N TRP A 31 1.21 -14.29 11.92
CA TRP A 31 0.63 -13.49 10.83
C TRP A 31 -0.70 -12.86 11.25
N GLU A 32 -1.65 -13.61 11.80
CA GLU A 32 -2.97 -13.07 12.14
C GLU A 32 -2.92 -11.91 13.16
N VAL A 33 -2.03 -11.97 14.15
CA VAL A 33 -1.82 -10.86 15.11
C VAL A 33 -1.34 -9.58 14.40
N ARG A 34 -0.60 -9.72 13.29
CA ARG A 34 -0.06 -8.60 12.51
C ARG A 34 -0.99 -8.13 11.40
N ARG A 35 -2.09 -8.85 11.14
CA ARG A 35 -3.10 -8.47 10.14
C ARG A 35 -3.75 -7.13 10.47
N ILE A 36 -4.07 -6.89 11.74
CA ILE A 36 -4.69 -5.64 12.20
C ILE A 36 -3.80 -4.42 11.88
N PRO A 37 -2.55 -4.34 12.39
CA PRO A 37 -1.66 -3.22 12.07
C PRO A 37 -1.29 -3.14 10.59
N TYR A 38 -1.16 -4.26 9.88
CA TYR A 38 -0.99 -4.26 8.42
C TYR A 38 -2.16 -3.52 7.72
N ASN A 39 -3.40 -3.91 8.03
CA ASN A 39 -4.59 -3.29 7.45
C ASN A 39 -4.73 -1.82 7.87
N LEU A 40 -4.35 -1.45 9.09
CA LEU A 40 -4.34 -0.05 9.54
C LEU A 40 -3.34 0.79 8.74
N ILE A 41 -2.12 0.31 8.52
CA ILE A 41 -1.08 1.03 7.77
C ILE A 41 -1.49 1.17 6.30
N VAL A 42 -1.90 0.07 5.66
CA VAL A 42 -2.34 0.09 4.25
C VAL A 42 -3.61 0.92 4.08
N GLY A 43 -4.56 0.82 5.02
CA GLY A 43 -5.77 1.63 5.06
C GLY A 43 -5.48 3.13 5.20
N ALA A 44 -4.55 3.51 6.09
CA ALA A 44 -4.12 4.90 6.24
C ALA A 44 -3.46 5.44 4.96
N ALA A 45 -2.60 4.64 4.31
CA ALA A 45 -2.04 4.98 3.01
C ALA A 45 -3.13 5.15 1.94
N GLY A 46 -4.15 4.27 1.95
CA GLY A 46 -5.32 4.37 1.07
C GLY A 46 -6.09 5.66 1.25
N VAL A 47 -6.38 6.04 2.49
CA VAL A 47 -7.06 7.31 2.83
C VAL A 47 -6.25 8.51 2.33
N ALA A 48 -4.94 8.53 2.59
CA ALA A 48 -4.06 9.60 2.13
C ALA A 48 -4.06 9.71 0.59
N THR A 49 -3.97 8.58 -0.11
CA THR A 49 -4.08 8.50 -1.57
C THR A 49 -5.43 9.02 -2.08
N SER A 50 -6.54 8.62 -1.46
CA SER A 50 -7.88 9.08 -1.84
C SER A 50 -8.05 10.59 -1.66
N ILE A 51 -7.56 11.15 -0.55
CA ILE A 51 -7.58 12.59 -0.29
C ILE A 51 -6.77 13.33 -1.37
N LEU A 52 -5.55 12.87 -1.64
CA LEU A 52 -4.68 13.50 -2.63
C LEU A 52 -5.31 13.45 -4.03
N ALA A 53 -5.82 12.29 -4.43
CA ALA A 53 -6.50 12.12 -5.72
C ALA A 53 -7.70 13.06 -5.83
N PHE A 54 -8.57 13.10 -4.82
CA PHE A 54 -9.75 13.96 -4.78
C PHE A 54 -9.40 15.45 -4.86
N LEU A 55 -8.47 15.92 -4.03
CA LEU A 55 -8.08 17.34 -4.03
C LEU A 55 -7.44 17.76 -5.36
N SER A 56 -6.58 16.91 -5.94
CA SER A 56 -5.97 17.19 -7.24
C SER A 56 -6.99 17.23 -8.37
N ALA A 57 -8.00 16.36 -8.32
CA ALA A 57 -9.08 16.27 -9.29
C ALA A 57 -9.96 17.53 -9.24
N VAL A 58 -10.42 17.93 -8.05
CA VAL A 58 -11.23 19.15 -7.85
C VAL A 58 -10.47 20.40 -8.30
N LEU A 59 -9.18 20.50 -7.98
CA LEU A 59 -8.35 21.64 -8.40
C LEU A 59 -8.18 21.68 -9.93
N ALA A 60 -7.93 20.53 -10.57
CA ALA A 60 -7.78 20.46 -12.01
C ALA A 60 -9.06 20.86 -12.75
N GLU A 61 -10.22 20.39 -12.29
CA GLU A 61 -11.52 20.78 -12.85
C GLU A 61 -11.78 22.27 -12.68
N HIS A 62 -11.47 22.83 -11.50
CA HIS A 62 -11.65 24.25 -11.26
C HIS A 62 -10.81 25.15 -12.18
N VAL A 63 -9.57 24.76 -12.48
CA VAL A 63 -8.64 25.56 -13.30
C VAL A 63 -8.85 25.32 -14.80
N THR A 64 -9.10 24.07 -15.21
CA THR A 64 -9.16 23.70 -16.63
C THR A 64 -10.58 23.71 -17.20
N GLY A 65 -11.60 23.65 -16.35
CA GLY A 65 -13.00 23.44 -16.75
C GLY A 65 -13.27 22.05 -17.32
N ILE A 66 -12.27 21.16 -17.35
CA ILE A 66 -12.42 19.77 -17.80
C ILE A 66 -12.93 18.97 -16.61
N PRO A 67 -14.05 18.23 -16.74
CA PRO A 67 -14.56 17.38 -15.66
C PRO A 67 -13.46 16.43 -15.19
N ALA A 68 -13.28 16.27 -13.88
CA ALA A 68 -12.11 15.64 -13.29
C ALA A 68 -11.92 14.13 -13.59
N GLY A 69 -12.66 13.55 -14.55
CA GLY A 69 -12.58 12.14 -14.93
C GLY A 69 -12.85 11.18 -13.77
N LEU A 70 -13.48 11.67 -12.69
CA LEU A 70 -13.85 10.86 -11.55
C LEU A 70 -14.79 9.74 -12.03
N PRO A 71 -14.67 8.51 -11.50
CA PRO A 71 -15.57 7.43 -11.86
C PRO A 71 -17.02 7.86 -11.64
N ASP A 72 -17.82 7.89 -12.71
CA ASP A 72 -19.24 8.23 -12.69
C ASP A 72 -20.05 6.99 -13.11
N PRO A 73 -20.94 6.45 -12.25
CA PRO A 73 -21.25 6.88 -10.88
C PRO A 73 -20.10 6.69 -9.86
N PRO A 74 -20.03 7.55 -8.81
CA PRO A 74 -19.03 7.49 -7.74
C PRO A 74 -18.90 6.13 -7.04
N ILE A 75 -19.93 5.30 -7.13
CA ILE A 75 -19.95 3.95 -6.57
C ILE A 75 -18.84 3.05 -7.15
N PHE A 76 -18.38 3.31 -8.39
CA PHE A 76 -17.28 2.56 -9.00
C PHE A 76 -15.94 2.78 -8.28
N ALA A 77 -15.71 3.98 -7.75
CA ALA A 77 -14.53 4.23 -6.90
C ALA A 77 -14.59 3.39 -5.62
N LEU A 78 -15.79 3.21 -5.04
CA LEU A 78 -16.00 2.37 -3.88
C LEU A 78 -15.71 0.90 -4.18
N PHE A 79 -16.16 0.39 -5.33
CA PHE A 79 -15.83 -0.96 -5.78
C PHE A 79 -14.32 -1.15 -5.95
N GLY A 80 -13.61 -0.17 -6.51
CA GLY A 80 -12.15 -0.20 -6.60
C GLY A 80 -11.46 -0.34 -5.24
N ILE A 81 -11.91 0.43 -4.25
CA ILE A 81 -11.41 0.34 -2.87
C ILE A 81 -11.67 -1.04 -2.27
N LEU A 82 -12.88 -1.58 -2.43
CA LEU A 82 -13.26 -2.89 -1.90
C LEU A 82 -12.48 -4.02 -2.57
N ILE A 83 -12.32 -3.99 -3.89
CA ILE A 83 -11.51 -4.95 -4.65
C ILE A 83 -10.07 -4.90 -4.15
N TYR A 84 -9.49 -3.70 -4.00
CA TYR A 84 -8.14 -3.56 -3.47
C TYR A 84 -8.01 -4.13 -2.05
N ALA A 85 -8.97 -3.84 -1.17
CA ALA A 85 -8.98 -4.36 0.20
C ALA A 85 -9.03 -5.89 0.24
N VAL A 86 -9.85 -6.51 -0.62
CA VAL A 86 -9.93 -7.97 -0.76
C VAL A 86 -8.61 -8.54 -1.29
N LEU A 87 -8.06 -7.96 -2.35
CA LEU A 87 -6.80 -8.42 -2.94
C LEU A 87 -5.63 -8.29 -1.96
N ALA A 88 -5.53 -7.18 -1.22
CA ALA A 88 -4.51 -6.98 -0.20
C ALA A 88 -4.60 -8.08 0.89
N ASN A 89 -5.80 -8.40 1.37
CA ASN A 89 -6.00 -9.47 2.36
C ASN A 89 -5.77 -10.88 1.79
N ALA A 90 -6.07 -11.10 0.50
CA ALA A 90 -5.76 -12.36 -0.18
C ALA A 90 -4.23 -12.55 -0.31
N CYS A 91 -3.51 -11.52 -0.77
CA CYS A 91 -2.05 -11.51 -0.81
C CYS A 91 -1.42 -11.70 0.57
N TYR A 92 -1.98 -11.06 1.61
CA TYR A 92 -1.57 -11.24 2.99
C TYR A 92 -1.69 -12.71 3.45
N THR A 93 -2.82 -13.33 3.14
CA THR A 93 -3.09 -14.73 3.47
C THR A 93 -2.12 -15.66 2.71
N GLY A 94 -1.78 -15.31 1.47
CA GLY A 94 -0.72 -15.98 0.72
C GLY A 94 0.65 -15.96 1.41
N GLY A 95 0.95 -14.93 2.21
CA GLY A 95 2.21 -14.78 2.93
C GLY A 95 2.49 -15.90 3.94
N TRP A 96 1.51 -16.24 4.79
CA TRP A 96 1.67 -17.33 5.75
C TRP A 96 1.63 -18.70 5.08
N ILE A 97 0.85 -18.87 3.99
CA ILE A 97 0.85 -20.09 3.18
C ILE A 97 2.24 -20.32 2.56
N ALA A 98 2.81 -19.29 1.94
CA ALA A 98 4.14 -19.34 1.34
C ALA A 98 5.20 -19.66 2.40
N GLU A 99 5.09 -19.10 3.60
CA GLU A 99 6.01 -19.41 4.68
C GLU A 99 5.97 -20.88 5.10
N ILE A 100 4.78 -21.48 5.20
CA ILE A 100 4.63 -22.91 5.53
C ILE A 100 5.23 -23.80 4.44
N LEU A 101 5.00 -23.44 3.16
CA LEU A 101 5.59 -24.15 2.03
C LEU A 101 7.12 -24.07 2.05
N VAL A 102 7.66 -22.87 2.29
CA VAL A 102 9.12 -22.66 2.41
C VAL A 102 9.68 -23.42 3.59
N ALA A 103 9.02 -23.43 4.75
CA ALA A 103 9.43 -24.20 5.91
C ALA A 103 9.44 -25.71 5.64
N LYS A 104 8.50 -26.21 4.82
CA LYS A 104 8.43 -27.62 4.43
C LYS A 104 9.55 -28.02 3.46
N VAL A 105 9.96 -27.12 2.55
CA VAL A 105 10.97 -27.41 1.51
C VAL A 105 12.39 -27.11 1.99
N TRP A 106 12.61 -26.01 2.70
CA TRP A 106 13.93 -25.50 3.11
C TRP A 106 14.23 -25.65 4.61
N GLY A 107 13.28 -26.14 5.42
CA GLY A 107 13.49 -26.40 6.84
C GLY A 107 13.93 -25.15 7.63
N GLU A 108 14.97 -25.29 8.46
CA GLU A 108 15.49 -24.22 9.32
C GLU A 108 16.07 -23.02 8.54
N SER A 109 16.48 -23.19 7.29
CA SER A 109 17.04 -22.11 6.46
C SER A 109 15.98 -21.05 6.10
N GLY A 110 14.69 -21.39 6.17
CA GLY A 110 13.56 -20.49 5.89
C GLY A 110 13.13 -19.61 7.06
N ARG A 111 13.84 -19.63 8.21
CA ARG A 111 13.37 -19.02 9.47
C ARG A 111 13.10 -17.51 9.39
N SER A 112 13.89 -16.80 8.59
CA SER A 112 13.75 -15.35 8.37
C SER A 112 12.72 -15.01 7.30
N PHE A 113 12.21 -16.00 6.55
CA PHE A 113 11.32 -15.76 5.42
C PHE A 113 10.06 -15.00 5.82
N GLY A 114 9.41 -15.38 6.92
CA GLY A 114 8.18 -14.74 7.39
C GLY A 114 8.31 -13.25 7.67
N VAL A 115 9.41 -12.85 8.32
CA VAL A 115 9.68 -11.44 8.64
C VAL A 115 9.98 -10.65 7.37
N ILE A 116 10.79 -11.22 6.47
CA ILE A 116 11.17 -10.58 5.21
C ILE A 116 9.96 -10.45 4.29
N SER A 117 9.17 -11.51 4.12
CA SER A 117 8.00 -11.51 3.24
C SER A 117 6.92 -10.58 3.76
N PHE A 118 6.69 -10.52 5.07
CA PHE A 118 5.79 -9.55 5.69
C PHE A 118 6.27 -8.12 5.46
N ALA A 119 7.55 -7.83 5.69
CA ALA A 119 8.12 -6.49 5.50
C ALA A 119 8.05 -6.04 4.03
N LEU A 120 8.42 -6.92 3.09
CA LEU A 120 8.33 -6.65 1.66
C LEU A 120 6.88 -6.47 1.22
N GLY A 121 5.97 -7.32 1.69
CA GLY A 121 4.54 -7.21 1.40
C GLY A 121 3.95 -5.88 1.89
N LEU A 122 4.24 -5.49 3.13
CA LEU A 122 3.81 -4.20 3.68
C LEU A 122 4.40 -3.02 2.91
N PHE A 123 5.70 -3.04 2.65
CA PHE A 123 6.39 -1.99 1.90
C PHE A 123 5.81 -1.85 0.48
N PHE A 124 5.64 -2.97 -0.22
CA PHE A 124 5.06 -3.00 -1.55
C PHE A 124 3.62 -2.47 -1.55
N SER A 125 2.76 -2.93 -0.64
CA SER A 125 1.38 -2.45 -0.55
C SER A 125 1.32 -0.95 -0.34
N VAL A 126 2.05 -0.42 0.64
CA VAL A 126 2.08 1.04 0.92
C VAL A 126 2.63 1.83 -0.26
N LEU A 127 3.77 1.40 -0.82
CA LEU A 127 4.39 2.08 -1.94
C LEU A 127 3.46 2.10 -3.15
N PHE A 128 2.84 0.96 -3.47
CA PHE A 128 1.90 0.86 -4.58
C PHE A 128 0.69 1.77 -4.36
N THR A 129 0.10 1.77 -3.16
CA THR A 129 -1.03 2.65 -2.83
C THR A 129 -0.68 4.13 -3.00
N LEU A 130 0.47 4.56 -2.46
CA LEU A 130 0.92 5.95 -2.57
C LEU A 130 1.29 6.33 -4.00
N PHE A 131 1.92 5.41 -4.74
CA PHE A 131 2.30 5.63 -6.13
C PHE A 131 1.10 5.90 -7.02
N ILE A 132 -0.01 5.16 -6.85
CA ILE A 132 -1.26 5.42 -7.58
C ILE A 132 -1.77 6.84 -7.31
N GLY A 133 -1.76 7.29 -6.05
CA GLY A 133 -2.16 8.66 -5.70
C GLY A 133 -1.26 9.72 -6.32
N ALA A 134 0.05 9.49 -6.28
CA ALA A 134 1.04 10.39 -6.88
C ALA A 134 0.90 10.47 -8.41
N LEU A 135 0.60 9.36 -9.09
CA LEU A 135 0.35 9.35 -10.53
C LEU A 135 -0.89 10.17 -10.90
N ILE A 136 -2.00 10.00 -10.18
CA ILE A 136 -3.23 10.76 -10.42
C ILE A 136 -2.96 12.25 -10.22
N ALA A 137 -2.35 12.61 -9.09
CA ALA A 137 -2.03 14.01 -8.79
C ALA A 137 -1.05 14.62 -9.79
N GLY A 138 -0.05 13.86 -10.24
CA GLY A 138 0.91 14.29 -11.25
C GLY A 138 0.27 14.54 -12.61
N PHE A 139 -0.65 13.66 -13.03
CA PHE A 139 -1.43 13.83 -14.26
C PHE A 139 -2.29 15.09 -14.20
N ASN A 140 -3.05 15.28 -13.11
CA ASN A 140 -3.89 16.46 -12.89
C ASN A 140 -3.05 17.75 -12.83
N GLY A 141 -1.88 17.70 -12.16
CA GLY A 141 -0.94 18.82 -12.10
C GLY A 141 -0.37 19.20 -13.46
N LEU A 142 -0.09 18.22 -14.33
CA LEU A 142 0.36 18.46 -15.69
C LEU A 142 -0.72 19.14 -16.52
N GLN A 143 -1.99 18.72 -16.40
CA GLN A 143 -3.11 19.37 -17.10
C GLN A 143 -3.26 20.84 -16.69
N ILE A 144 -3.19 21.13 -15.39
CA ILE A 144 -3.22 22.50 -14.86
C ILE A 144 -2.07 23.32 -15.45
N LEU A 145 -0.85 22.78 -15.43
CA LEU A 145 0.33 23.48 -15.94
C LEU A 145 0.16 23.84 -17.41
N LEU A 146 -0.25 22.88 -18.24
CA LEU A 146 -0.45 23.08 -19.68
C LEU A 146 -1.50 24.16 -19.95
N GLN A 147 -2.61 24.19 -19.20
CA GLN A 147 -3.65 25.19 -19.35
C GLN A 147 -3.14 26.60 -19.01
N VAL A 148 -2.45 26.76 -17.88
CA VAL A 148 -1.90 28.05 -17.43
C VAL A 148 -0.84 28.56 -18.41
N THR A 149 0.07 27.68 -18.88
CA THR A 149 1.09 28.08 -19.86
C THR A 149 0.51 28.34 -21.24
N GLY A 150 -0.57 27.67 -21.63
CA GLY A 150 -1.27 27.92 -22.89
C GLY A 150 -1.90 29.31 -22.92
N HIS A 151 -2.50 29.76 -21.82
CA HIS A 151 -3.01 31.13 -21.69
C HIS A 151 -1.89 32.18 -21.73
N ALA A 152 -0.73 31.90 -21.10
CA ALA A 152 0.42 32.82 -21.10
C ALA A 152 1.10 33.01 -22.47
N SER A 153 0.71 32.26 -23.51
CA SER A 153 1.28 32.36 -24.86
C SER A 153 0.45 33.18 -25.86
N ILE A 154 -0.74 33.65 -25.47
CA ILE A 154 -1.68 34.38 -26.34
C ILE A 154 -1.75 35.89 -26.00
N ASP A 155 -1.10 36.31 -24.91
CA ASP A 155 -0.94 37.72 -24.52
C ASP A 155 0.49 38.22 -24.80
#